data_AF-A0A6G9FQL3-F1
#
_entry.id   AF-A0A6G9FQL3-F1
#
_cell.length_a   1.000
_cell.length_b   1.000
_cell.length_c   1.000
_cell.angle_alpha   90.00
_cell.angle_beta   90.00
_cell.angle_gamma   90.00
#
_symmetry.space_group_name_H-M   'P 1'
#
loop_
_entity.id
_entity.type
_entity.pdbx_description
1 polymer ?
#
loop_
_entity_poly.entity_id
_entity_poly.type
_entity_poly.pdbx_seq_one_letter_code
_entity_poly.pdbx_strand_id
1 'polypeptide(L)'
;MTDDLVAFVRARLAEGVEQARWSGNMLVTQGAPAMNVPLDVAEKRARLLLHAAEARQALLERTVMPYLGTAGLPGRVAAEQLRLLGWEFLGHPDYRDQWRPDPV
;
A
#
# COMPACT_ATOMS: atom_id res chain seq x y z
N MET A 1 18.38 8.19 2.91
CA MET A 1 17.94 6.88 2.36
C MET A 1 16.57 6.51 2.90
N THR A 2 16.44 6.35 4.23
CA THR A 2 15.17 5.98 4.88
C THR A 2 14.08 7.02 4.62
N ASP A 3 14.39 8.32 4.70
CA ASP A 3 13.41 9.39 4.50
C ASP A 3 12.84 9.39 3.06
N ASP A 4 13.69 9.23 2.05
CA ASP A 4 13.26 9.11 0.65
C ASP A 4 12.34 7.91 0.45
N LEU A 5 12.67 6.75 1.04
CA LEU A 5 11.84 5.54 0.96
C LEU A 5 10.51 5.73 1.69
N VAL A 6 10.51 6.35 2.87
CA VAL A 6 9.28 6.70 3.60
C VAL A 6 8.38 7.57 2.74
N ALA A 7 8.93 8.64 2.16
CA ALA A 7 8.17 9.56 1.31
C ALA A 7 7.58 8.84 0.10
N PHE A 8 8.38 7.99 -0.56
CA PHE A 8 7.94 7.17 -1.68
C PHE A 8 6.80 6.21 -1.29
N VAL A 9 7.00 5.38 -0.26
CA VAL A 9 6.00 4.39 0.17
C VAL A 9 4.71 5.09 0.63
N ARG A 10 4.82 6.17 1.40
CA ARG A 10 3.64 6.92 1.87
C ARG A 10 2.84 7.50 0.69
N ALA A 11 3.52 8.08 -0.30
CA ALA A 11 2.86 8.61 -1.49
C ALA A 11 2.13 7.52 -2.28
N ARG A 12 2.80 6.38 -2.52
CA ARG A 12 2.22 5.26 -3.27
C ARG A 12 1.06 4.59 -2.54
N LEU A 13 1.13 4.46 -1.21
CA LEU A 13 0.01 3.93 -0.43
C LEU A 13 -1.20 4.87 -0.44
N ALA A 14 -0.97 6.18 -0.33
CA ALA A 14 -2.05 7.17 -0.43
C ALA A 14 -2.71 7.14 -1.82
N GLU A 15 -1.92 7.07 -2.89
CA GLU A 15 -2.43 6.89 -4.26
C GLU A 15 -3.19 5.58 -4.40
N GLY A 16 -2.71 4.49 -3.81
CA GLY A 16 -3.40 3.20 -3.82
C GLY A 16 -4.77 3.23 -3.14
N VAL A 17 -4.93 4.00 -2.06
CA VAL A 17 -6.24 4.23 -1.42
C VAL A 17 -7.18 4.98 -2.34
N GLU A 18 -6.73 6.09 -2.93
CA GLU A 18 -7.56 6.88 -3.85
C GLU A 18 -7.93 6.09 -5.12
N GLN A 19 -6.98 5.33 -5.66
CA GLN A 19 -7.21 4.44 -6.80
C GLN A 19 -8.20 3.32 -6.45
N ALA A 20 -8.13 2.73 -5.26
CA ALA A 20 -9.06 1.71 -4.82
C ALA A 20 -10.49 2.27 -4.66
N ARG A 21 -10.63 3.51 -4.12
CA ARG A 21 -11.92 4.21 -4.07
C ARG A 21 -12.49 4.44 -5.45
N TRP A 22 -11.68 5.02 -6.34
CA TRP A 22 -12.09 5.33 -7.71
C TRP A 22 -12.49 4.06 -8.47
N SER A 23 -11.64 3.04 -8.45
CA SER A 23 -11.88 1.77 -9.15
C SER A 23 -13.08 1.02 -8.57
N GLY A 24 -13.26 1.05 -7.25
CA GLY A 24 -14.44 0.52 -6.59
C GLY A 24 -15.73 1.20 -7.03
N ASN A 25 -15.74 2.53 -7.08
CA ASN A 25 -16.88 3.30 -7.58
C ASN A 25 -17.17 2.99 -9.06
N MET A 26 -16.14 2.91 -9.91
CA MET A 26 -16.30 2.55 -11.32
C MET A 26 -16.83 1.12 -11.50
N LEU A 27 -16.35 0.18 -10.69
CA LEU A 27 -16.86 -1.19 -10.67
C LEU A 27 -18.34 -1.22 -10.32
N VAL A 28 -18.77 -0.50 -9.30
CA VAL A 28 -20.17 -0.46 -8.84
C VAL A 28 -21.08 0.25 -9.85
N THR A 29 -20.66 1.39 -10.38
CA THR A 29 -21.52 2.26 -11.21
C THR A 29 -21.56 1.89 -12.68
N GLN A 30 -20.48 1.33 -13.24
CA GLN A 30 -20.36 1.07 -14.67
C GLN A 30 -20.00 -0.40 -14.97
N GLY A 31 -19.02 -0.95 -14.26
CA GLY A 31 -18.51 -2.30 -14.53
C GLY A 31 -19.53 -3.40 -14.24
N ALA A 32 -20.18 -3.35 -13.08
CA ALA A 32 -21.13 -4.37 -12.66
C ALA A 32 -22.38 -4.43 -13.56
N PRO A 33 -23.00 -3.29 -13.94
CA PRO A 33 -24.05 -3.29 -14.96
C PRO A 33 -23.60 -3.88 -16.30
N ALA A 34 -22.40 -3.52 -16.79
CA ALA A 34 -21.89 -3.98 -18.08
C ALA A 34 -21.54 -5.48 -18.11
N MET A 35 -21.13 -6.04 -16.98
CA MET A 35 -20.74 -7.45 -16.83
C MET A 35 -21.83 -8.33 -16.21
N ASN A 36 -23.03 -7.77 -15.97
CA ASN A 36 -24.15 -8.43 -15.30
C ASN A 36 -23.77 -9.05 -13.93
N VAL A 37 -22.87 -8.37 -13.21
CA VAL A 37 -22.44 -8.77 -11.86
C VAL A 37 -23.44 -8.21 -10.86
N PRO A 38 -23.91 -9.01 -9.88
CA PRO A 38 -24.78 -8.51 -8.82
C PRO A 38 -24.14 -7.34 -8.06
N LEU A 39 -24.94 -6.30 -7.81
CA LEU A 39 -24.48 -5.05 -7.20
C LEU A 39 -23.83 -5.28 -5.82
N ASP A 40 -24.41 -6.16 -5.01
CA ASP A 40 -23.91 -6.55 -3.70
C ASP A 40 -22.52 -7.20 -3.75
N VAL A 41 -22.27 -8.03 -4.77
CA VAL A 41 -20.96 -8.65 -5.00
C VAL A 41 -19.94 -7.59 -5.42
N ALA A 42 -20.32 -6.66 -6.30
CA ALA A 42 -19.46 -5.56 -6.73
C ALA A 42 -19.09 -4.63 -5.57
N GLU A 43 -20.06 -4.23 -4.75
CA GLU A 43 -19.84 -3.41 -3.56
C GLU A 43 -18.96 -4.11 -2.52
N LYS A 44 -19.16 -5.41 -2.31
CA LYS A 44 -18.31 -6.20 -1.40
C LYS A 44 -16.87 -6.22 -1.89
N ARG A 45 -16.65 -6.40 -3.19
CA ARG A 45 -15.31 -6.41 -3.79
C ARG A 45 -14.66 -5.03 -3.73
N ALA A 46 -15.41 -3.96 -4.03
CA ALA A 46 -14.95 -2.58 -3.90
C ALA A 46 -14.49 -2.28 -2.45
N ARG A 47 -15.32 -2.63 -1.46
CA ARG A 47 -14.98 -2.49 -0.04
C ARG A 47 -13.74 -3.28 0.36
N LEU A 48 -13.61 -4.53 -0.11
CA LEU A 48 -12.44 -5.35 0.20
C LEU A 48 -11.14 -4.72 -0.33
N LEU A 49 -11.15 -4.22 -1.57
CA LEU A 49 -9.99 -3.55 -2.17
C LEU A 49 -9.63 -2.27 -1.41
N LEU A 50 -10.62 -1.45 -1.07
CA LEU A 50 -10.42 -0.24 -0.29
C LEU A 50 -9.82 -0.55 1.09
N HIS A 51 -10.41 -1.48 1.83
CA HIS A 51 -9.91 -1.87 3.14
C HIS A 51 -8.51 -2.46 3.10
N ALA A 52 -8.16 -3.22 2.06
CA ALA A 52 -6.81 -3.72 1.89
C ALA A 52 -5.80 -2.58 1.67
N ALA A 53 -6.15 -1.55 0.89
CA ALA A 53 -5.31 -0.37 0.69
C ALA A 53 -5.16 0.44 2.01
N GLU A 54 -6.26 0.69 2.70
CA GLU A 54 -6.28 1.41 3.99
C GLU A 54 -5.48 0.65 5.07
N ALA A 55 -5.56 -0.68 5.10
CA ALA A 55 -4.82 -1.50 6.04
C ALA A 55 -3.30 -1.40 5.83
N ARG A 56 -2.82 -1.38 4.58
CA ARG A 56 -1.40 -1.17 4.29
C ARG A 56 -0.92 0.22 4.74
N GLN A 57 -1.70 1.27 4.47
CA GLN A 57 -1.39 2.61 4.94
C GLN A 57 -1.35 2.67 6.47
N ALA A 58 -2.33 2.06 7.15
CA ALA A 58 -2.36 1.98 8.59
C ALA A 58 -1.18 1.18 9.16
N LEU A 59 -0.74 0.11 8.48
CA LEU A 59 0.45 -0.65 8.86
C LEU A 59 1.70 0.23 8.87
N LEU A 60 1.93 1.00 7.80
CA LEU A 60 3.04 1.96 7.73
C LEU A 60 2.98 2.95 8.91
N GLU A 61 1.87 3.68 9.04
CA GLU A 61 1.76 4.79 9.99
C GLU A 61 1.77 4.33 11.45
N ARG A 62 1.15 3.19 11.76
CA ARG A 62 0.95 2.75 13.15
C ARG A 62 2.01 1.80 13.65
N THR A 63 2.72 1.10 12.77
CA THR A 63 3.64 0.02 13.19
C THR A 63 5.06 0.20 12.68
N VAL A 64 5.28 0.94 11.60
CA VAL A 64 6.63 1.16 11.06
C VAL A 64 7.14 2.54 11.49
N MET A 65 6.40 3.60 11.17
CA MET A 65 6.80 4.98 11.43
C MET A 65 7.23 5.26 12.89
N PRO A 66 6.53 4.76 13.94
CA PRO A 66 6.90 5.06 15.32
C PRO A 66 8.26 4.49 15.76
N TYR A 67 8.73 3.45 15.06
CA TYR A 67 9.94 2.72 15.41
C TYR A 67 11.11 3.00 14.45
N LEU A 68 10.88 3.67 13.32
CA LEU A 68 11.94 4.06 12.41
C LEU A 68 12.95 4.97 13.11
N GLY A 69 14.24 4.67 12.91
CA GLY A 69 15.35 5.41 13.52
C GLY A 69 15.62 5.07 15.01
N THR A 70 14.79 4.24 15.64
CA THR A 70 15.07 3.74 17.00
C THR A 70 16.27 2.80 17.01
N ALA A 71 17.03 2.78 18.11
CA ALA A 71 18.17 1.87 18.25
C ALA A 71 17.72 0.43 18.55
N GLY A 72 18.54 -0.54 18.18
CA GLY A 72 18.33 -1.95 18.51
C GLY A 72 17.37 -2.69 17.58
N LEU A 73 16.78 -3.78 18.08
CA LEU A 73 15.94 -4.67 17.27
C LEU A 73 14.69 -3.97 16.70
N PRO A 74 13.93 -3.15 17.45
CA PRO A 74 12.71 -2.51 16.92
C PRO A 74 12.96 -1.64 15.69
N GLY A 75 14.02 -0.81 15.71
CA GLY A 75 14.34 0.05 14.57
C GLY A 75 14.87 -0.71 13.35
N ARG A 76 15.60 -1.81 13.56
CA ARG A 76 16.00 -2.70 12.45
C ARG A 76 14.79 -3.38 11.81
N VAL A 77 13.87 -3.88 12.63
CA VAL A 77 12.62 -4.52 12.14
C VAL A 77 11.76 -3.50 11.39
N ALA A 78 11.61 -2.27 11.91
CA ALA A 78 10.86 -1.22 11.24
C ALA A 78 11.49 -0.83 9.89
N ALA A 79 12.82 -0.71 9.82
CA ALA A 79 13.52 -0.43 8.58
C ALA A 79 13.31 -1.56 7.55
N GLU A 80 13.31 -2.82 7.98
CA GLU A 80 13.07 -3.95 7.09
C GLU A 80 11.61 -4.02 6.62
N GLN A 81 10.65 -3.81 7.52
CA GLN A 81 9.24 -3.71 7.15
C GLN A 81 8.98 -2.59 6.14
N LEU A 82 9.67 -1.44 6.28
CA LEU A 82 9.59 -0.36 5.30
C LEU A 82 10.09 -0.80 3.91
N ARG A 83 11.19 -1.56 3.84
CA ARG A 83 11.71 -2.09 2.57
C ARG A 83 10.76 -3.10 1.94
N LEU A 84 10.19 -4.00 2.74
CA LEU A 84 9.18 -4.96 2.29
C LEU A 84 7.92 -4.27 1.76
N LEU A 85 7.46 -3.21 2.43
CA LEU A 85 6.36 -2.38 1.93
C LEU A 85 6.73 -1.68 0.63
N GLY A 86 7.94 -1.14 0.51
CA GLY A 86 8.43 -0.55 -0.72
C GLY A 86 8.55 -1.56 -1.87
N TRP A 87 8.83 -2.82 -1.56
CA TRP A 87 9.02 -3.88 -2.54
C TRP A 87 7.74 -4.22 -3.33
N GLU A 88 6.56 -3.91 -2.81
CA GLU A 88 5.29 -3.99 -3.55
C GLU A 88 5.31 -3.13 -4.83
N PHE A 89 6.16 -2.10 -4.88
CA PHE A 89 6.30 -1.18 -6.01
C PHE A 89 7.53 -1.47 -6.87
N LEU A 90 8.08 -2.67 -6.81
CA LEU A 90 9.17 -3.07 -7.70
C LEU A 90 8.75 -2.89 -9.17
N GLY A 91 9.59 -2.20 -9.94
CA GLY A 91 9.30 -1.85 -11.34
C GLY A 91 8.60 -0.50 -11.54
N HIS A 92 8.21 0.18 -10.46
CA HIS A 92 7.76 1.58 -10.54
C HIS A 92 8.94 2.48 -10.96
N PRO A 93 8.78 3.47 -11.87
CA PRO A 93 9.88 4.31 -12.35
C PRO A 93 10.67 5.04 -11.25
N ASP A 94 9.98 5.50 -10.21
CA ASP A 94 10.61 6.17 -9.07
C ASP A 94 11.19 5.21 -8.02
N TYR A 95 10.99 3.90 -8.17
CA TYR A 95 11.56 2.90 -7.27
C TYR A 95 13.08 2.81 -7.48
N ARG A 96 13.85 2.81 -6.39
CA ARG A 96 15.31 2.73 -6.44
C ARG A 96 15.80 1.39 -5.92
N ASP A 97 16.71 0.74 -6.64
CA ASP A 97 17.24 -0.59 -6.28
C ASP A 97 17.87 -0.65 -4.88
N GLN A 98 18.42 0.46 -4.39
CA GLN A 98 18.94 0.58 -3.03
C GLN A 98 17.88 0.41 -1.92
N TRP A 99 16.59 0.42 -2.26
CA TRP A 99 15.47 0.17 -1.35
C TRP A 99 15.05 -1.29 -1.27
N ARG A 100 15.65 -2.15 -2.10
CA ARG A 100 15.32 -3.57 -2.14
C ARG A 100 15.59 -4.22 -0.76
N PRO A 101 14.66 -5.04 -0.24
CA PRO A 101 14.89 -5.80 0.98
C PRO A 101 16.04 -6.79 0.79
N ASP A 102 16.70 -7.13 1.89
CA ASP A 102 17.77 -8.13 1.86
C ASP A 102 17.20 -9.50 1.47
N PRO A 103 17.91 -10.32 0.68
CA PRO A 103 17.45 -11.65 0.32
C PRO A 103 17.28 -12.52 1.57
N VAL A 104 16.16 -13.25 1.62
CA VAL A 104 15.82 -14.23 2.66
C VAL A 104 16.63 -15.51 2.50
#